data_AF-A0A150FUS9-F1
#
_entry.id   AF-A0A150FUS9-F1
#
_cell.length_a   1.000
_cell.length_b   1.000
_cell.length_c   1.000
_cell.angle_alpha   90.00
_cell.angle_beta   90.00
_cell.angle_gamma   90.00
#
_symmetry.space_group_name_H-M   'P 1'
#
loop_
_entity.id
_entity.type
_entity.pdbx_description
1 polymer ?
#
loop_
_entity_poly.entity_id
_entity_poly.type
_entity_poly.pdbx_seq_one_letter_code
_entity_poly.pdbx_strand_id
1 'polypeptide(L)'
;MSQPRTPPSPLPKPAEVVLYDFRPPAHKREAIPQDRPVKIVQWNIERGYKLDAIIAELRELDADVLALQEIDIHCERSGWVDTGRAIAEALGLAYAFVCEFEELHSPLRSPDSQGGGVHGNAILSKYDITNARAVEHRTHPVDWELPPERQPHALARKEPRRGRRLTAAAELATHQGPLLVYSAHLECFCGALGRMAQVSDLFRDTREWEEQQRRQRALAAAPVSAAAEPSPEPPSDAAAASPPAEPMVPPAEPMAAAAPPLPAALLGDLNTLGNGVARLSPHYCTDHLRWASLGWFEAELLEKRVLAVTGAQGWASLGWFEAELLEKRVLAVTDPAPLNSWALRQGLSEAVCRDLVNPGYADPFNSRTDITFDHYKYRWLGHRLMTGKFDWALLRGCRVVGRRLGNHDYAASDHKWLEVEVHLRPAAA
;
A
#
# COMPACT_ATOMS: atom_id res chain seq x y z
N MET A 1 28.92 27.43 -9.21
CA MET A 1 28.36 26.31 -8.44
C MET A 1 28.22 26.77 -7.01
N SER A 2 27.00 27.03 -6.55
CA SER A 2 26.70 27.25 -5.13
C SER A 2 27.07 25.99 -4.36
N GLN A 3 27.78 26.11 -3.23
CA GLN A 3 28.07 24.96 -2.38
C GLN A 3 26.78 24.32 -1.86
N PRO A 4 26.76 22.98 -1.64
CA PRO A 4 25.60 22.32 -1.07
C PRO A 4 25.27 22.96 0.29
N ARG A 5 24.03 23.43 0.45
CA ARG A 5 23.55 23.94 1.75
C ARG A 5 23.47 22.75 2.70
N THR A 6 24.14 22.85 3.85
CA THR A 6 23.99 21.87 4.91
C THR A 6 22.58 21.96 5.49
N PRO A 7 21.83 20.86 5.60
CA PRO A 7 20.50 20.89 6.20
C PRO A 7 20.58 21.34 7.66
N PRO A 8 19.56 22.07 8.15
CA PRO A 8 19.56 22.66 9.50
C PRO A 8 19.48 21.63 10.64
N SER A 9 19.05 20.40 10.34
CA SER A 9 18.94 19.27 11.26
C SER A 9 19.47 17.99 10.59
N PRO A 10 19.90 16.98 11.37
CA PRO A 10 20.21 15.67 10.80
C PRO A 10 18.97 15.14 10.08
N LEU A 11 19.16 14.71 8.83
CA LEU A 11 18.10 14.13 8.03
C LEU A 11 17.78 12.71 8.53
N PRO A 12 16.53 12.26 8.39
CA PRO A 12 16.15 10.88 8.69
C PRO A 12 17.01 9.89 7.90
N LYS A 13 17.39 8.78 8.53
CA LYS A 13 18.11 7.71 7.82
C LYS A 13 17.12 6.81 7.06
N PRO A 14 17.56 6.08 6.03
CA PRO A 14 16.72 5.05 5.40
C PRO A 14 16.08 4.11 6.44
N ALA A 15 14.81 3.79 6.22
CA ALA A 15 13.89 3.07 7.12
C ALA A 15 13.50 3.78 8.42
N GLU A 16 14.02 4.98 8.71
CA GLU A 16 13.58 5.77 9.86
C GLU A 16 12.19 6.36 9.63
N VAL A 17 11.42 6.43 10.73
CA VAL A 17 10.08 7.00 10.78
C VAL A 17 10.14 8.34 11.48
N VAL A 18 9.60 9.38 10.85
CA VAL A 18 9.43 10.72 11.46
C VAL A 18 7.96 10.95 11.73
N LEU A 19 7.64 11.44 12.93
CA LEU A 19 6.28 11.77 13.35
C LEU A 19 6.18 13.24 13.73
N TYR A 20 5.16 13.92 13.19
CA TYR A 20 4.74 15.24 13.62
C TYR A 20 3.23 15.27 13.82
N ASP A 21 2.74 16.09 14.75
CA ASP A 21 1.31 16.33 14.93
C ASP A 21 1.02 17.82 14.83
N PHE A 22 0.48 18.26 13.68
CA PHE A 22 0.08 19.64 13.44
C PHE A 22 -1.43 19.86 13.66
N ARG A 23 -2.16 18.86 14.14
CA ARG A 23 -3.58 19.02 14.46
C ARG A 23 -3.74 19.96 15.66
N PRO A 24 -4.89 20.64 15.77
CA PRO A 24 -5.24 21.35 17.00
C PRO A 24 -5.14 20.43 18.23
N PRO A 25 -4.91 20.98 19.44
CA PRO A 25 -5.00 20.21 20.67
C PRO A 25 -6.33 19.45 20.75
N ALA A 26 -6.34 18.25 21.35
CA ALA A 26 -7.49 17.34 21.33
C ALA A 26 -8.84 18.01 21.72
N HIS A 27 -8.84 18.90 22.71
CA HIS A 27 -10.03 19.63 23.16
C HIS A 27 -10.57 20.67 22.17
N LYS A 28 -9.84 20.99 21.10
CA LYS A 28 -10.24 21.91 20.02
C LYS A 28 -10.51 21.19 18.70
N ARG A 29 -10.34 19.86 18.64
CA ARG A 29 -10.61 19.09 17.43
C ARG A 29 -12.12 18.94 17.27
N GLU A 30 -12.62 19.19 16.06
CA GLU A 30 -14.01 18.94 15.74
C GLU A 30 -14.31 17.44 15.82
N ALA A 31 -15.47 17.11 16.41
CA ALA A 31 -15.91 15.73 16.49
C ALA A 31 -16.37 15.26 15.10
N ILE A 32 -15.81 14.15 14.63
CA ILE A 32 -16.25 13.51 13.38
C ILE A 32 -17.51 12.69 13.67
N PRO A 33 -18.63 12.88 12.93
CA PRO A 33 -19.83 12.10 13.13
C PRO A 33 -19.58 10.60 12.96
N GLN A 34 -20.14 9.78 13.86
CA GLN A 34 -19.86 8.34 13.94
C GLN A 34 -20.29 7.58 12.68
N ASP A 35 -21.33 8.07 12.01
CA ASP A 35 -21.91 7.51 10.79
C ASP A 35 -21.27 8.04 9.51
N ARG A 36 -20.47 9.11 9.56
CA ARG A 36 -19.83 9.68 8.37
C ARG A 36 -18.81 8.69 7.79
N PRO A 37 -18.81 8.39 6.48
CA PRO A 37 -17.75 7.62 5.83
C PRO A 37 -16.36 8.23 6.07
N VAL A 38 -15.34 7.38 6.16
CA VAL A 38 -13.94 7.82 6.18
C VAL A 38 -13.53 8.18 4.75
N LYS A 39 -13.11 9.42 4.53
CA LYS A 39 -12.59 9.88 3.23
C LYS A 39 -11.08 9.67 3.18
N ILE A 40 -10.63 8.86 2.22
CA ILE A 40 -9.24 8.47 2.03
C ILE A 40 -8.80 8.94 0.64
N VAL A 41 -7.66 9.62 0.58
CA VAL A 41 -7.04 10.05 -0.68
C VAL A 41 -5.62 9.50 -0.76
N GLN A 42 -5.21 9.10 -1.95
CA GLN A 42 -3.81 8.80 -2.26
C GLN A 42 -3.33 9.60 -3.46
N TRP A 43 -2.06 9.97 -3.45
CA TRP A 43 -1.45 10.73 -4.54
C TRP A 43 0.09 10.65 -4.54
N ASN A 44 0.69 10.29 -5.67
CA ASN A 44 2.08 10.61 -5.96
C ASN A 44 2.18 12.11 -6.29
N ILE A 45 2.88 12.87 -5.46
CA ILE A 45 2.94 14.34 -5.57
C ILE A 45 4.18 14.85 -6.31
N GLU A 46 4.90 13.97 -7.00
CA GLU A 46 6.05 14.31 -7.85
C GLU A 46 7.08 15.19 -7.11
N ARG A 47 7.58 14.72 -5.95
CA ARG A 47 8.58 15.42 -5.11
C ARG A 47 8.09 16.77 -4.56
N GLY A 48 6.81 17.10 -4.74
CA GLY A 48 6.25 18.38 -4.36
C GLY A 48 6.70 19.54 -5.26
N TYR A 49 7.00 19.31 -6.54
CA TYR A 49 7.41 20.40 -7.46
C TYR A 49 6.39 21.54 -7.56
N LYS A 50 5.10 21.23 -7.39
CA LYS A 50 4.00 22.20 -7.40
C LYS A 50 3.36 22.33 -6.03
N LEU A 51 4.18 22.42 -4.98
CA LEU A 51 3.76 22.34 -3.57
C LEU A 51 2.51 23.19 -3.25
N ASP A 52 2.47 24.45 -3.67
CA ASP A 52 1.32 25.33 -3.40
C ASP A 52 0.02 24.84 -4.06
N ALA A 53 0.09 24.35 -5.30
CA ALA A 53 -1.05 23.79 -6.01
C ALA A 53 -1.50 22.47 -5.37
N ILE A 54 -0.55 21.62 -4.99
CA ILE A 54 -0.82 20.37 -4.26
C ILE A 54 -1.53 20.67 -2.93
N ILE A 55 -1.04 21.64 -2.15
CA ILE A 55 -1.66 22.05 -0.88
C ILE A 55 -3.08 22.60 -1.12
N ALA A 56 -3.27 23.42 -2.15
CA ALA A 56 -4.59 23.96 -2.49
C ALA A 56 -5.58 22.83 -2.82
N GLU A 57 -5.19 21.89 -3.68
CA GLU A 57 -6.02 20.77 -4.10
C GLU A 57 -6.32 19.82 -2.93
N LEU A 58 -5.33 19.48 -2.11
CA LEU A 58 -5.54 18.65 -0.91
C LEU A 58 -6.44 19.33 0.14
N ARG A 59 -6.38 20.67 0.25
CA ARG A 59 -7.27 21.43 1.14
C ARG A 59 -8.72 21.36 0.65
N GLU A 60 -8.95 21.45 -0.65
CA GLU A 60 -10.29 21.33 -1.24
C GLU A 60 -10.85 19.91 -1.09
N LEU A 61 -10.01 18.88 -1.21
CA LEU A 61 -10.41 17.49 -1.01
C LEU A 61 -10.86 17.21 0.44
N ASP A 62 -10.24 17.86 1.41
CA ASP A 62 -10.51 17.74 2.85
C ASP A 62 -10.59 16.27 3.31
N ALA A 63 -9.55 15.50 2.95
CA ALA A 63 -9.47 14.08 3.29
C ALA A 63 -9.24 13.85 4.79
N ASP A 64 -9.76 12.74 5.31
CA ASP A 64 -9.46 12.32 6.69
C ASP A 64 -8.13 11.58 6.79
N VAL A 65 -7.74 10.94 5.68
CA VAL A 65 -6.51 10.17 5.53
C VAL A 65 -5.90 10.49 4.17
N LEU A 66 -4.61 10.83 4.16
CA LEU A 66 -3.80 10.99 2.96
C LEU A 66 -2.68 9.94 2.94
N ALA A 67 -2.49 9.26 1.82
CA ALA A 67 -1.28 8.49 1.54
C ALA A 67 -0.54 9.14 0.38
N LEU A 68 0.59 9.80 0.68
CA LEU A 68 1.36 10.56 -0.29
C LEU A 68 2.67 9.86 -0.61
N GLN A 69 2.98 9.75 -1.89
CA GLN A 69 4.25 9.19 -2.38
C GLN A 69 5.14 10.30 -2.94
N GLU A 70 6.43 10.03 -2.99
CA GLU A 70 7.46 10.97 -3.43
C GLU A 70 7.51 12.25 -2.59
N ILE A 71 7.59 12.10 -1.28
CA ILE A 71 7.90 13.20 -0.37
C ILE A 71 9.40 13.47 -0.40
N ASP A 72 9.76 14.74 -0.57
CA ASP A 72 11.13 15.22 -0.47
C ASP A 72 11.32 16.01 0.82
N ILE A 73 12.45 15.75 1.49
CA ILE A 73 12.91 16.56 2.62
C ILE A 73 14.30 17.07 2.28
N HIS A 74 14.42 18.39 2.15
CA HIS A 74 15.68 19.10 1.92
C HIS A 74 16.45 18.71 0.64
N CYS A 75 15.80 18.10 -0.36
CA CYS A 75 16.40 17.94 -1.67
C CYS A 75 16.51 19.29 -2.39
N GLU A 76 17.57 19.52 -3.16
CA GLU A 76 17.74 20.77 -3.91
C GLU A 76 16.62 20.99 -4.94
N ARG A 77 16.19 19.91 -5.61
CA ARG A 77 15.10 19.94 -6.59
C ARG A 77 13.75 20.39 -6.01
N SER A 78 13.53 20.23 -4.70
CA SER A 78 12.32 20.69 -4.00
C SER A 78 12.52 22.05 -3.32
N GLY A 79 13.57 22.79 -3.68
CA GLY A 79 13.89 24.07 -3.05
C GLY A 79 14.31 23.93 -1.58
N TRP A 80 14.87 22.78 -1.20
CA TRP A 80 15.25 22.43 0.17
C TRP A 80 14.08 22.45 1.18
N VAL A 81 12.85 22.31 0.70
CA VAL A 81 11.66 22.25 1.55
C VAL A 81 11.44 20.82 2.05
N ASP A 82 10.90 20.70 3.26
CA ASP A 82 10.24 19.48 3.74
C ASP A 82 8.79 19.50 3.24
N THR A 83 8.54 18.88 2.09
CA THR A 83 7.27 19.01 1.38
C THR A 83 6.12 18.36 2.16
N GLY A 84 6.39 17.22 2.79
CA GLY A 84 5.41 16.50 3.61
C GLY A 84 5.02 17.28 4.87
N ARG A 85 6.00 17.87 5.57
CA ARG A 85 5.74 18.73 6.72
C ARG A 85 4.95 19.98 6.33
N ALA A 86 5.32 20.64 5.23
CA ALA A 86 4.61 21.82 4.75
C ALA A 86 3.13 21.51 4.45
N ILE A 87 2.85 20.37 3.81
CA ILE A 87 1.47 19.90 3.58
C ILE A 87 0.75 19.65 4.90
N ALA A 88 1.36 18.89 5.82
CA ALA A 88 0.74 18.53 7.09
C ALA A 88 0.43 19.74 7.96
N GLU A 89 1.34 20.72 8.01
CA GLU A 89 1.14 21.99 8.73
C GLU A 89 0.04 22.83 8.09
N ALA A 90 0.04 22.95 6.75
CA ALA A 90 -0.95 23.75 6.02
C ALA A 90 -2.38 23.19 6.08
N LEU A 91 -2.53 21.90 6.35
CA LEU A 91 -3.81 21.19 6.49
C LEU A 91 -4.17 20.88 7.96
N GLY A 92 -3.25 21.09 8.90
CA GLY A 92 -3.44 20.77 10.32
C GLY A 92 -3.62 19.28 10.58
N LEU A 93 -2.74 18.43 10.05
CA LEU A 93 -2.84 16.97 10.13
C LEU A 93 -1.70 16.35 10.96
N ALA A 94 -1.94 15.16 11.50
CA ALA A 94 -0.86 14.29 11.94
C ALA A 94 -0.11 13.78 10.70
N TYR A 95 1.18 13.53 10.85
CA TYR A 95 2.09 13.18 9.76
C TYR A 95 3.06 12.10 10.20
N ALA A 96 3.12 11.03 9.42
CA ALA A 96 4.13 10.00 9.52
C ALA A 96 4.86 9.86 8.19
N PHE A 97 6.18 9.99 8.21
CA PHE A 97 7.05 9.82 7.05
C PHE A 97 7.99 8.64 7.25
N VAL A 98 8.15 7.85 6.21
CA VAL A 98 9.15 6.79 6.12
C VAL A 98 10.19 7.19 5.09
N CYS A 99 11.43 7.29 5.53
CA CYS A 99 12.56 7.56 4.65
C CYS A 99 12.91 6.31 3.83
N GLU A 100 12.79 6.38 2.51
CA GLU A 100 13.28 5.31 1.63
C GLU A 100 14.76 5.50 1.30
N PHE A 101 15.13 6.75 0.95
CA PHE A 101 16.44 7.06 0.40
C PHE A 101 17.06 8.31 0.97
N GLU A 102 18.37 8.24 1.22
CA GLU A 102 19.24 9.41 1.13
C GLU A 102 19.48 9.69 -0.36
N GLU A 103 18.99 10.83 -0.85
CA GLU A 103 19.17 11.29 -2.23
C GLU A 103 20.49 12.05 -2.33
N LEU A 104 21.55 11.38 -2.80
CA LEU A 104 22.89 11.98 -2.82
C LEU A 104 22.96 13.13 -3.83
N HIS A 105 23.48 14.28 -3.40
CA HIS A 105 23.81 15.37 -4.31
C HIS A 105 24.93 14.91 -5.25
N SER A 106 24.74 15.06 -6.57
CA SER A 106 25.68 14.52 -7.55
C SER A 106 25.70 15.29 -8.87
N PRO A 107 26.86 15.43 -9.53
CA PRO A 107 26.95 15.99 -10.89
C PRO A 107 26.33 15.08 -11.96
N LEU A 108 25.97 13.83 -11.63
CA LEU A 108 25.26 12.93 -12.54
C LEU A 108 23.77 13.28 -12.69
N ARG A 109 23.24 14.11 -11.78
CA ARG A 109 21.84 14.56 -11.75
C ARG A 109 21.71 15.90 -12.46
N SER A 110 20.60 16.08 -13.17
CA SER A 110 20.14 17.40 -13.60
C SER A 110 19.65 18.21 -12.40
N PRO A 111 19.48 19.54 -12.55
CA PRO A 111 18.85 20.37 -11.52
C PRO A 111 17.49 19.81 -11.07
N ASP A 112 16.62 19.45 -12.02
CA ASP A 112 15.28 18.88 -11.77
C ASP A 112 15.30 17.44 -11.23
N SER A 113 16.46 16.91 -10.87
CA SER A 113 16.57 15.59 -10.24
C SER A 113 17.59 15.60 -9.10
N GLN A 114 18.08 16.79 -8.72
CA GLN A 114 19.18 16.93 -7.76
C GLN A 114 18.77 16.46 -6.36
N GLY A 115 19.71 15.79 -5.70
CA GLY A 115 19.59 15.32 -4.32
C GLY A 115 20.02 16.38 -3.31
N GLY A 116 20.69 15.95 -2.25
CA GLY A 116 21.10 16.75 -1.09
C GLY A 116 20.20 16.57 0.13
N GLY A 117 19.17 15.74 0.02
CA GLY A 117 18.15 15.52 1.04
C GLY A 117 17.77 14.05 1.17
N VAL A 118 16.56 13.79 1.65
CA VAL A 118 15.97 12.45 1.68
C VAL A 118 14.64 12.41 0.94
N HIS A 119 14.23 11.20 0.59
CA HIS A 119 13.02 10.91 -0.17
C HIS A 119 12.29 9.71 0.42
N GLY A 120 10.96 9.73 0.37
CA GLY A 120 10.16 8.58 0.78
C GLY A 120 8.66 8.81 0.72
N ASN A 121 7.93 8.12 1.58
CA ASN A 121 6.47 8.05 1.55
C ASN A 121 5.87 8.51 2.88
N ALA A 122 4.67 9.09 2.84
CA ALA A 122 3.99 9.60 4.03
C ALA A 122 2.53 9.17 4.14
N ILE A 123 2.06 9.10 5.39
CA ILE A 123 0.66 8.96 5.76
C ILE A 123 0.32 10.18 6.62
N LEU A 124 -0.72 10.93 6.24
CA LEU A 124 -1.26 12.04 7.03
C LEU A 124 -2.68 11.71 7.45
N SER A 125 -3.09 12.18 8.63
CA SER A 125 -4.45 11.90 9.10
C SER A 125 -5.00 12.94 10.06
N LYS A 126 -6.33 13.09 10.05
CA LYS A 126 -7.09 13.73 11.13
C LYS A 126 -7.14 12.83 12.38
N TYR A 127 -7.01 11.51 12.22
CA TYR A 127 -6.99 10.52 13.30
C TYR A 127 -5.59 10.33 13.89
N ASP A 128 -5.54 9.68 15.06
CA ASP A 128 -4.26 9.35 15.68
C ASP A 128 -3.54 8.28 14.87
N ILE A 129 -2.28 8.57 14.53
CA ILE A 129 -1.38 7.64 13.85
C ILE A 129 -0.63 6.84 14.91
N THR A 130 -0.76 5.52 14.84
CA THR A 130 -0.10 4.57 15.73
C THR A 130 0.64 3.52 14.91
N ASN A 131 1.64 2.86 15.50
CA ASN A 131 2.42 1.80 14.85
C ASN A 131 2.92 2.16 13.43
N ALA A 132 3.36 3.41 13.25
CA ALA A 132 3.98 3.86 12.01
C ALA A 132 5.33 3.16 11.83
N ARG A 133 5.53 2.53 10.67
CA ARG A 133 6.74 1.73 10.37
C ARG A 133 7.06 1.70 8.88
N ALA A 134 8.32 1.43 8.57
CA ALA A 134 8.74 1.00 7.25
C ALA A 134 8.43 -0.50 7.06
N VAL A 135 7.78 -0.85 5.96
CA VAL A 135 7.64 -2.23 5.50
C VAL A 135 8.72 -2.48 4.46
N GLU A 136 9.64 -3.38 4.80
CA GLU A 136 10.73 -3.78 3.92
C GLU A 136 10.29 -4.89 2.96
N HIS A 137 10.67 -4.75 1.69
CA HIS A 137 10.41 -5.74 0.67
C HIS A 137 11.54 -6.77 0.62
N ARG A 138 11.22 -8.06 0.43
CA ARG A 138 12.24 -9.11 0.27
C ARG A 138 12.95 -9.04 -1.08
N THR A 139 12.31 -8.43 -2.07
CA THR A 139 12.83 -8.29 -3.43
C THR A 139 13.18 -6.84 -3.71
N HIS A 140 14.46 -6.58 -3.99
CA HIS A 140 14.96 -5.30 -4.48
C HIS A 140 15.59 -5.49 -5.87
N PRO A 141 14.87 -5.17 -6.96
CA PRO A 141 15.39 -5.31 -8.32
C PRO A 141 16.61 -4.43 -8.62
N VAL A 142 16.76 -3.33 -7.88
CA VAL A 142 17.93 -2.45 -7.92
C VAL A 142 18.57 -2.43 -6.53
N ASP A 143 19.87 -2.69 -6.48
CA ASP A 143 20.68 -2.43 -5.29
C ASP A 143 21.13 -0.97 -5.31
N TRP A 144 20.45 -0.14 -4.53
CA TRP A 144 20.68 1.30 -4.45
C TRP A 144 21.90 1.68 -3.60
N GLU A 145 22.48 0.74 -2.85
CA GLU A 145 23.72 0.96 -2.10
C GLU A 145 24.98 0.89 -3.00
N LEU A 146 24.84 0.35 -4.22
CA LEU A 146 25.94 0.31 -5.16
C LEU A 146 26.33 1.71 -5.63
N PRO A 147 27.64 2.05 -5.62
CA PRO A 147 28.08 3.31 -6.19
C PRO A 147 27.84 3.33 -7.72
N PRO A 148 27.71 4.52 -8.33
CA PRO A 148 27.36 4.66 -9.75
C PRO A 148 28.20 3.80 -10.71
N GLU A 149 29.52 3.73 -10.50
CA GLU A 149 30.45 2.98 -11.34
C GLU A 149 30.21 1.46 -11.32
N ARG A 150 29.53 0.94 -10.29
CA ARG A 150 29.16 -0.48 -10.15
C ARG A 150 27.69 -0.74 -10.41
N GLN A 151 26.87 0.29 -10.58
CA GLN A 151 25.43 0.15 -10.77
C GLN A 151 25.13 -0.42 -12.17
N PRO A 152 24.61 -1.67 -12.27
CA PRO A 152 24.28 -2.27 -13.57
C PRO A 152 23.13 -1.56 -14.27
N HIS A 153 22.15 -1.05 -13.52
CA HIS A 153 21.00 -0.38 -14.11
C HIS A 153 21.34 1.04 -14.59
N ALA A 154 21.26 1.27 -15.89
CA ALA A 154 21.78 2.48 -16.53
C ALA A 154 21.11 3.79 -16.06
N LEU A 155 19.82 3.75 -15.71
CA LEU A 155 19.12 4.91 -15.16
C LEU A 155 19.40 5.10 -13.67
N ALA A 156 19.45 4.00 -12.90
CA ALA A 156 19.78 4.06 -11.47
C ALA A 156 21.19 4.61 -11.24
N ARG A 157 22.12 4.33 -12.17
CA ARG A 157 23.48 4.90 -12.16
C ARG A 157 23.49 6.43 -12.10
N LYS A 158 22.47 7.10 -12.66
CA LYS A 158 22.35 8.56 -12.68
C LYS A 158 21.68 9.12 -11.42
N GLU A 159 21.13 8.25 -10.58
CA GLU A 159 20.41 8.57 -9.35
C GLU A 159 21.13 7.95 -8.14
N PRO A 160 22.35 8.39 -7.80
CA PRO A 160 23.06 7.87 -6.63
C PRO A 160 22.22 8.08 -5.37
N ARG A 161 22.00 7.00 -4.63
CA ARG A 161 21.20 6.94 -3.41
C ARG A 161 21.91 6.11 -2.34
N ARG A 162 21.41 6.16 -1.12
CA ARG A 162 21.58 5.10 -0.10
C ARG A 162 20.20 4.75 0.45
N GLY A 163 19.99 3.52 0.89
CA GLY A 163 18.69 3.01 1.28
C GLY A 163 18.11 2.03 0.26
N ARG A 164 16.79 1.88 0.29
CA ARG A 164 16.06 0.91 -0.54
C ARG A 164 14.60 1.31 -0.67
N ARG A 165 13.90 0.75 -1.66
CA ARG A 165 12.44 0.95 -1.79
C ARG A 165 11.74 0.40 -0.56
N LEU A 166 10.91 1.20 0.09
CA LEU A 166 10.17 0.85 1.30
C LEU A 166 8.75 1.38 1.22
N THR A 167 7.81 0.65 1.81
CA THR A 167 6.42 1.12 1.92
C THR A 167 6.19 1.70 3.32
N ALA A 168 5.54 2.86 3.41
CA ALA A 168 5.10 3.37 4.71
C ALA A 168 3.83 2.64 5.15
N ALA A 169 3.76 2.20 6.41
CA ALA A 169 2.55 1.63 6.99
C ALA A 169 2.24 2.28 8.33
N ALA A 170 0.95 2.46 8.64
CA ALA A 170 0.51 2.92 9.94
C ALA A 170 -0.90 2.44 10.27
N GLU A 171 -1.21 2.38 11.56
CA GLU A 171 -2.55 2.12 12.08
C GLU A 171 -3.22 3.42 12.48
N LEU A 172 -4.44 3.63 12.00
CA LEU A 172 -5.23 4.82 12.30
C LEU A 172 -6.39 4.47 13.23
N ALA A 173 -6.49 5.19 14.35
CA ALA A 173 -7.62 5.08 15.27
C ALA A 173 -8.80 5.91 14.77
N THR A 174 -9.55 5.39 13.79
CA THR A 174 -10.71 6.10 13.23
C THR A 174 -11.93 6.00 14.15
N HIS A 175 -12.94 6.84 13.92
CA HIS A 175 -14.22 6.77 14.63
C HIS A 175 -14.98 5.46 14.36
N GLN A 176 -14.71 4.76 13.26
CA GLN A 176 -15.33 3.46 12.93
C GLN A 176 -14.44 2.27 13.31
N GLY A 177 -13.33 2.51 14.01
CA GLY A 177 -12.38 1.49 14.45
C GLY A 177 -11.01 1.58 13.77
N PRO A 178 -10.11 0.61 14.04
CA PRO A 178 -8.76 0.63 13.50
C PRO A 178 -8.74 0.39 11.99
N LEU A 179 -7.92 1.17 11.30
CA LEU A 179 -7.63 1.04 9.87
C LEU A 179 -6.12 0.91 9.66
N LEU A 180 -5.67 -0.16 9.03
CA LEU A 180 -4.30 -0.26 8.54
C LEU A 180 -4.18 0.48 7.20
N VAL A 181 -3.22 1.40 7.09
CA VAL A 181 -2.98 2.17 5.86
C VAL A 181 -1.55 1.95 5.40
N TYR A 182 -1.38 1.73 4.09
CA TYR A 182 -0.09 1.75 3.42
C TYR A 182 -0.01 2.92 2.45
N SER A 183 1.16 3.56 2.36
CA SER A 183 1.57 4.45 1.27
C SER A 183 2.74 3.79 0.56
N ALA A 184 2.47 3.16 -0.58
CA ALA A 184 3.40 2.33 -1.34
C ALA A 184 3.87 3.05 -2.61
N HIS A 185 5.17 3.00 -2.86
CA HIS A 185 5.79 3.35 -4.13
C HIS A 185 6.72 2.21 -4.56
N LEU A 186 6.26 1.38 -5.51
CA LEU A 186 6.99 0.16 -5.89
C LEU A 186 8.15 0.45 -6.86
N GLU A 187 9.08 -0.47 -7.01
CA GLU A 187 10.26 -0.24 -7.86
C GLU A 187 9.87 -0.08 -9.35
N CYS A 188 10.22 1.07 -9.93
CA CYS A 188 9.96 1.37 -11.33
C CYS A 188 11.01 0.72 -12.24
N PHE A 189 12.26 0.57 -11.78
CA PHE A 189 13.37 0.01 -12.54
C PHE A 189 13.38 -1.53 -12.56
N CYS A 190 12.22 -2.13 -12.83
CA CYS A 190 12.04 -3.57 -12.90
C CYS A 190 10.84 -3.97 -13.77
N GLY A 191 10.68 -5.27 -14.04
CA GLY A 191 9.48 -5.82 -14.66
C GLY A 191 8.33 -6.06 -13.67
N ALA A 192 7.15 -6.38 -14.20
CA ALA A 192 5.93 -6.60 -13.43
C ALA A 192 6.11 -7.68 -12.34
N LEU A 193 6.92 -8.72 -12.57
CA LEU A 193 7.18 -9.76 -11.56
C LEU A 193 7.88 -9.23 -10.31
N GLY A 194 8.79 -8.27 -10.47
CA GLY A 194 9.46 -7.62 -9.34
C GLY A 194 8.47 -6.89 -8.44
N ARG A 195 7.57 -6.12 -9.05
CA ARG A 195 6.49 -5.42 -8.34
C ARG A 195 5.50 -6.38 -7.71
N MET A 196 5.12 -7.46 -8.39
CA MET A 196 4.27 -8.51 -7.80
C MET A 196 4.91 -9.13 -6.57
N ALA A 197 6.23 -9.37 -6.57
CA ALA A 197 6.94 -9.83 -5.39
C ALA A 197 6.86 -8.80 -4.24
N GLN A 198 6.98 -7.49 -4.54
CA GLN A 198 6.80 -6.45 -3.52
C GLN A 198 5.34 -6.38 -2.99
N VAL A 199 4.33 -6.56 -3.84
CA VAL A 199 2.92 -6.69 -3.43
C VAL A 199 2.72 -7.89 -2.49
N SER A 200 3.41 -9.01 -2.74
CA SER A 200 3.33 -10.19 -1.86
C SER A 200 3.75 -9.87 -0.42
N ASP A 201 4.73 -8.98 -0.23
CA ASP A 201 5.18 -8.56 1.10
C ASP A 201 4.13 -7.74 1.83
N LEU A 202 3.39 -6.88 1.11
CA LEU A 202 2.29 -6.10 1.68
C LEU A 202 1.11 -6.99 2.07
N PHE A 203 0.80 -8.02 1.26
CA PHE A 203 -0.22 -9.01 1.59
C PHE A 203 0.15 -9.84 2.82
N ARG A 204 1.42 -10.22 2.93
CA ARG A 204 1.95 -10.93 4.11
C ARG A 204 1.87 -10.05 5.36
N ASP A 205 2.37 -8.82 5.31
CA ASP A 205 2.34 -7.89 6.44
C ASP A 205 0.89 -7.59 6.88
N THR A 206 -0.07 -7.49 5.95
CA THR A 206 -1.50 -7.34 6.26
C THR A 206 -2.03 -8.54 7.09
N ARG A 207 -1.66 -9.77 6.72
CA ARG A 207 -2.06 -10.99 7.45
C ARG A 207 -1.43 -11.04 8.84
N GLU A 208 -0.12 -10.76 8.93
CA GLU A 208 0.62 -10.71 10.19
C GLU A 208 0.00 -9.68 11.16
N TRP A 209 -0.33 -8.48 10.66
CA TRP A 209 -1.05 -7.47 11.44
C TRP A 209 -2.41 -7.95 11.92
N GLU A 210 -3.21 -8.55 11.03
CA GLU A 210 -4.54 -9.04 11.40
C GLU A 210 -4.50 -10.11 12.49
N GLU A 211 -3.54 -11.04 12.41
CA GLU A 211 -3.31 -12.05 13.44
C GLU A 211 -2.91 -11.42 14.78
N GLN A 212 -2.02 -10.42 14.76
CA GLN A 212 -1.63 -9.67 15.95
C GLN A 212 -2.83 -8.96 16.61
N GLN A 213 -3.66 -8.29 15.82
CA GLN A 213 -4.87 -7.61 16.30
C GLN A 213 -5.88 -8.59 16.92
N ARG A 214 -6.10 -9.73 16.26
CA ARG A 214 -6.99 -10.79 16.78
C ARG A 214 -6.44 -11.37 18.10
N ARG A 215 -5.13 -11.59 18.18
CA ARG A 215 -4.47 -12.06 19.41
C ARG A 215 -4.60 -11.07 20.55
N GLN A 216 -4.37 -9.77 20.28
CA GLN A 216 -4.52 -8.71 21.29
C GLN A 216 -5.96 -8.63 21.80
N ARG A 217 -6.97 -8.72 20.91
CA ARG A 217 -8.39 -8.74 21.31
C ARG A 217 -8.75 -9.98 22.12
N ALA A 218 -8.24 -11.15 21.75
CA ALA A 218 -8.46 -12.38 22.50
C ALA A 218 -7.86 -12.30 23.92
N LEU A 219 -6.65 -11.73 24.05
CA LEU A 219 -6.01 -11.49 25.35
C LEU A 219 -6.78 -10.45 26.19
N ALA A 220 -7.28 -9.38 25.57
CA ALA A 220 -8.07 -8.36 26.27
C ALA A 220 -9.46 -8.87 26.71
N ALA A 221 -10.03 -9.85 26.00
CA ALA A 221 -11.30 -10.47 26.32
C ALA A 221 -11.17 -11.67 27.28
N ALA A 222 -9.96 -12.14 27.57
CA ALA A 222 -9.75 -13.25 28.49
C ALA A 222 -10.15 -12.83 29.92
N PRO A 223 -10.96 -13.62 30.64
CA PRO A 223 -11.31 -13.29 32.02
C PRO A 223 -10.03 -13.24 32.86
N VAL A 224 -9.88 -12.17 33.65
CA VAL A 224 -8.83 -12.07 34.66
C VAL A 224 -9.12 -13.16 35.70
N SER A 225 -8.47 -14.31 35.56
CA SER A 225 -8.54 -15.38 36.54
C SER A 225 -8.07 -14.84 37.89
N ALA A 226 -8.99 -14.67 38.83
CA ALA A 226 -8.65 -14.59 40.25
C ALA A 226 -7.92 -15.88 40.59
N ALA A 227 -6.73 -15.76 41.20
CA ALA A 227 -5.86 -16.87 41.57
C ALA A 227 -6.65 -18.04 42.16
N ALA A 228 -6.82 -19.10 41.37
CA ALA A 228 -7.43 -20.33 41.84
C ALA A 228 -6.39 -21.08 42.68
N GLU A 229 -6.66 -21.23 43.98
CA GLU A 229 -5.91 -22.12 44.86
C GLU A 229 -5.99 -23.57 44.35
N PRO A 230 -4.91 -24.36 44.46
CA PRO A 230 -4.90 -25.73 43.99
C PRO A 230 -5.73 -26.62 44.93
N SER A 231 -6.80 -27.21 44.40
CA SER A 231 -7.55 -28.27 45.09
C SER A 231 -7.02 -29.67 44.68
N PRO A 232 -7.06 -30.66 45.59
CA PRO A 232 -6.24 -31.88 45.49
C PRO A 232 -6.86 -32.94 44.56
N GLU A 233 -5.98 -33.77 43.99
CA GLU A 233 -6.28 -34.89 43.10
C GLU A 233 -7.18 -35.96 43.76
N PRO A 234 -8.15 -36.54 43.03
CA PRO A 234 -8.84 -37.75 43.45
C PRO A 234 -8.16 -39.03 42.92
N PRO A 235 -8.35 -40.18 43.61
CA PRO A 235 -7.59 -41.41 43.39
C PRO A 235 -8.10 -42.25 42.21
N SER A 236 -7.19 -43.11 41.72
CA SER A 236 -7.43 -44.12 40.70
C SER A 236 -8.34 -45.23 41.19
N ASP A 237 -9.26 -45.71 40.32
CA ASP A 237 -9.52 -47.14 40.20
C ASP A 237 -10.26 -47.51 38.90
N ALA A 238 -10.19 -48.80 38.59
CA ALA A 238 -10.14 -49.37 37.26
C ALA A 238 -11.48 -49.90 36.67
N ALA A 239 -11.43 -50.08 35.35
CA ALA A 239 -12.06 -51.12 34.51
C ALA A 239 -13.56 -51.02 34.15
N ALA A 240 -13.83 -50.84 32.85
CA ALA A 240 -14.56 -51.80 32.01
C ALA A 240 -14.38 -51.45 30.52
N ALA A 241 -13.84 -52.38 29.73
CA ALA A 241 -13.67 -52.23 28.29
C ALA A 241 -14.98 -52.54 27.55
N SER A 242 -15.40 -51.63 26.67
CA SER A 242 -16.47 -51.83 25.68
C SER A 242 -15.86 -51.89 24.26
N PRO A 243 -16.45 -52.65 23.31
CA PRO A 243 -15.84 -52.91 22.00
C PRO A 243 -15.81 -51.66 21.11
N PRO A 244 -14.89 -51.59 20.12
CA PRO A 244 -14.70 -50.41 19.31
C PRO A 244 -15.89 -50.17 18.38
N ALA A 245 -16.50 -48.99 18.50
CA ALA A 245 -17.39 -48.46 17.49
C ALA A 245 -16.56 -48.08 16.25
N GLU A 246 -17.08 -48.40 15.06
CA GLU A 246 -16.51 -47.98 13.77
C GLU A 246 -16.33 -46.45 13.73
N PRO A 247 -15.28 -45.92 13.08
CA PRO A 247 -15.08 -44.50 12.97
C PRO A 247 -16.17 -43.90 12.08
N MET A 248 -17.22 -43.39 12.71
CA MET A 248 -18.10 -42.42 12.10
C MET A 248 -17.24 -41.20 11.77
N VAL A 249 -16.92 -41.03 10.49
CA VAL A 249 -16.42 -39.77 9.95
C VAL A 249 -17.46 -38.73 10.33
N PRO A 250 -17.16 -37.77 11.22
CA PRO A 250 -18.11 -36.71 11.53
C PRO A 250 -18.47 -36.02 10.20
N PRO A 251 -19.74 -35.72 9.94
CA PRO A 251 -20.09 -34.87 8.82
C PRO A 251 -19.22 -33.62 8.90
N ALA A 252 -18.59 -33.25 7.78
CA ALA A 252 -17.75 -32.05 7.72
C ALA A 252 -18.49 -30.92 8.41
N GLU A 253 -17.92 -30.42 9.51
CA GLU A 253 -18.45 -29.23 10.14
C GLU A 253 -18.57 -28.17 9.03
N PRO A 254 -19.71 -27.47 8.89
CA PRO A 254 -19.77 -26.34 8.00
C PRO A 254 -18.60 -25.44 8.38
N MET A 255 -17.70 -25.16 7.43
CA MET A 255 -16.53 -24.29 7.64
C MET A 255 -16.96 -23.16 8.55
N ALA A 256 -16.47 -23.14 9.79
CA ALA A 256 -16.80 -22.08 10.73
C ALA A 256 -16.59 -20.76 10.00
N ALA A 257 -17.66 -19.98 9.82
CA ALA A 257 -17.64 -18.80 8.97
C ALA A 257 -16.46 -17.93 9.41
N ALA A 258 -15.46 -17.77 8.52
CA ALA A 258 -14.23 -17.08 8.86
C ALA A 258 -14.59 -15.66 9.35
N ALA A 259 -14.07 -15.28 10.52
CA ALA A 259 -14.36 -13.96 11.10
C ALA A 259 -14.05 -12.85 10.08
N PRO A 260 -14.88 -11.79 10.01
CA PRO A 260 -14.75 -10.76 9.00
C PRO A 260 -13.35 -10.13 9.03
N PRO A 261 -12.76 -9.83 7.86
CA PRO A 261 -11.43 -9.27 7.79
C PRO A 261 -11.39 -7.87 8.41
N LEU A 262 -10.25 -7.53 9.01
CA LEU A 262 -10.04 -6.19 9.52
C LEU A 262 -9.84 -5.18 8.38
N PRO A 263 -10.32 -3.93 8.53
CA PRO A 263 -10.20 -2.92 7.50
C PRO A 263 -8.74 -2.54 7.21
N ALA A 264 -8.39 -2.52 5.93
CA ALA A 264 -7.07 -2.08 5.47
C ALA A 264 -7.16 -1.36 4.11
N ALA A 265 -6.29 -0.39 3.90
CA ALA A 265 -6.14 0.36 2.66
C ALA A 265 -4.68 0.34 2.21
N LEU A 266 -4.40 -0.35 1.11
CA LEU A 266 -3.11 -0.31 0.44
C LEU A 266 -3.21 0.70 -0.71
N LEU A 267 -2.51 1.82 -0.54
CA LEU A 267 -2.63 2.98 -1.40
C LEU A 267 -1.29 3.33 -2.02
N GLY A 268 -1.31 3.91 -3.22
CA GLY A 268 -0.13 4.55 -3.82
C GLY A 268 0.17 4.13 -5.24
N ASP A 269 1.32 4.60 -5.71
CA ASP A 269 1.87 4.31 -7.03
C ASP A 269 2.54 2.93 -7.06
N LEU A 270 1.86 1.97 -7.67
CA LEU A 270 2.41 0.62 -7.83
C LEU A 270 3.30 0.49 -9.06
N ASN A 271 3.55 1.58 -9.82
CA ASN A 271 4.42 1.58 -10.98
C ASN A 271 4.05 0.52 -12.03
N THR A 272 2.76 0.31 -12.30
CA THR A 272 2.26 -0.64 -13.32
C THR A 272 2.52 -0.14 -14.74
N LEU A 273 3.81 -0.05 -15.08
CA LEU A 273 4.41 0.67 -16.21
C LEU A 273 4.24 0.00 -17.57
N GLY A 274 4.01 -1.31 -17.63
CA GLY A 274 3.94 -2.12 -18.84
C GLY A 274 2.74 -1.82 -19.73
N ASN A 275 2.67 -0.62 -20.29
CA ASN A 275 1.61 -0.15 -21.18
C ASN A 275 2.20 0.52 -22.41
N GLY A 276 1.60 0.30 -23.58
CA GLY A 276 2.02 0.93 -24.83
C GLY A 276 3.52 0.80 -25.11
N VAL A 277 4.18 1.91 -25.44
CA VAL A 277 5.62 1.93 -25.77
C VAL A 277 6.54 1.76 -24.57
N ALA A 278 6.05 1.93 -23.33
CA ALA A 278 6.86 1.69 -22.13
C ALA A 278 7.33 0.23 -22.06
N ARG A 279 6.56 -0.71 -22.62
CA ARG A 279 6.94 -2.13 -22.79
C ARG A 279 8.22 -2.33 -23.60
N LEU A 280 8.60 -1.37 -24.44
CA LEU A 280 9.83 -1.40 -25.23
C LEU A 280 11.05 -0.92 -24.42
N SER A 281 10.83 -0.32 -23.25
CA SER A 281 11.92 0.12 -22.38
C SER A 281 12.71 -1.08 -21.83
N PRO A 282 14.04 -1.11 -22.01
CA PRO A 282 14.91 -2.08 -21.33
C PRO A 282 15.14 -1.72 -19.85
N HIS A 283 14.51 -0.66 -19.34
CA HIS A 283 14.71 -0.14 -17.97
C HIS A 283 13.49 -0.32 -17.06
N TYR A 284 12.27 -0.25 -17.61
CA TYR A 284 11.01 -0.24 -16.83
C TYR A 284 10.15 -1.50 -16.99
N CYS A 285 10.50 -2.36 -17.94
CA CYS A 285 9.77 -3.59 -18.27
C CYS A 285 10.80 -4.67 -18.56
N THR A 286 11.54 -5.09 -17.53
CA THR A 286 12.79 -5.87 -17.69
C THR A 286 12.59 -7.39 -17.74
N ASP A 287 11.40 -7.88 -17.38
CA ASP A 287 11.07 -9.31 -17.42
C ASP A 287 10.36 -9.74 -18.72
N HIS A 288 10.09 -11.04 -18.87
CA HIS A 288 9.44 -11.59 -20.06
C HIS A 288 7.96 -11.18 -20.20
N LEU A 289 7.31 -10.69 -19.14
CA LEU A 289 5.92 -10.27 -19.21
C LEU A 289 5.74 -9.03 -20.08
N ARG A 290 6.81 -8.26 -20.32
CA ARG A 290 6.80 -7.16 -21.30
C ARG A 290 6.26 -7.60 -22.67
N TRP A 291 6.56 -8.85 -23.08
CA TRP A 291 6.13 -9.46 -24.32
C TRP A 291 4.94 -10.41 -24.12
N ALA A 292 5.00 -11.24 -23.07
CA ALA A 292 3.97 -12.25 -22.82
C ALA A 292 2.59 -11.67 -22.44
N SER A 293 2.52 -10.38 -22.08
CA SER A 293 1.28 -9.66 -21.82
C SER A 293 0.94 -8.60 -22.88
N LEU A 294 1.45 -8.74 -24.11
CA LEU A 294 1.09 -7.84 -25.21
C LEU A 294 -0.44 -7.78 -25.40
N GLY A 295 -0.98 -6.57 -25.55
CA GLY A 295 -2.42 -6.32 -25.63
C GLY A 295 -3.11 -6.07 -24.28
N TRP A 296 -2.44 -6.39 -23.17
CA TRP A 296 -2.95 -6.12 -21.83
C TRP A 296 -2.32 -4.84 -21.28
N PHE A 297 -3.01 -4.18 -20.36
CA PHE A 297 -2.35 -3.24 -19.47
C PHE A 297 -1.69 -4.02 -18.33
N GLU A 298 -0.56 -3.54 -17.81
CA GLU A 298 0.05 -4.19 -16.65
C GLU A 298 -0.90 -4.18 -15.44
N ALA A 299 -1.70 -3.12 -15.31
CA ALA A 299 -2.74 -3.04 -14.30
C ALA A 299 -3.81 -4.15 -14.43
N GLU A 300 -4.20 -4.51 -15.65
CA GLU A 300 -5.10 -5.65 -15.88
C GLU A 300 -4.45 -6.97 -15.49
N LEU A 301 -3.12 -7.08 -15.65
CA LEU A 301 -2.39 -8.26 -15.23
C LEU A 301 -2.41 -8.40 -13.70
N LEU A 302 -2.16 -7.32 -12.97
CA LEU A 302 -2.25 -7.30 -11.51
C LEU A 302 -3.68 -7.65 -11.05
N GLU A 303 -4.69 -7.02 -11.63
CA GLU A 303 -6.10 -7.29 -11.30
C GLU A 303 -6.48 -8.76 -11.54
N LYS A 304 -6.23 -9.28 -12.75
CA LYS A 304 -6.72 -10.61 -13.17
C LYS A 304 -5.84 -11.77 -12.70
N ARG A 305 -4.57 -11.53 -12.35
CA ARG A 305 -3.61 -12.60 -12.00
C ARG A 305 -3.12 -12.55 -10.56
N VAL A 306 -3.33 -11.42 -9.86
CA VAL A 306 -2.97 -11.28 -8.44
C VAL A 306 -4.21 -11.02 -7.62
N LEU A 307 -4.97 -9.95 -7.89
CA LEU A 307 -6.13 -9.61 -7.07
C LEU A 307 -7.26 -10.65 -7.17
N ALA A 308 -7.45 -11.27 -8.34
CA ALA A 308 -8.42 -12.33 -8.53
C ALA A 308 -8.07 -13.65 -7.80
N VAL A 309 -6.83 -13.83 -7.34
CA VAL A 309 -6.39 -15.05 -6.66
C VAL A 309 -6.53 -14.87 -5.15
N THR A 310 -7.64 -15.32 -4.59
CA THR A 310 -7.97 -15.13 -3.17
C THR A 310 -7.83 -16.40 -2.34
N GLY A 311 -7.45 -16.25 -1.07
CA GLY A 311 -7.49 -17.33 -0.07
C GLY A 311 -8.83 -17.34 0.67
N ALA A 312 -8.99 -18.25 1.63
CA ALA A 312 -10.25 -18.41 2.38
C ALA A 312 -10.68 -17.11 3.11
N GLN A 313 -9.72 -16.41 3.70
CA GLN A 313 -9.95 -15.11 4.35
C GLN A 313 -10.32 -14.01 3.33
N GLY A 314 -9.71 -14.03 2.14
CA GLY A 314 -10.02 -13.10 1.07
C GLY A 314 -11.43 -13.32 0.51
N TRP A 315 -11.86 -14.57 0.42
CA TRP A 315 -13.23 -14.93 0.05
C TRP A 315 -14.26 -14.34 1.00
N ALA A 316 -14.01 -14.46 2.31
CA ALA A 316 -14.85 -13.85 3.32
C ALA A 316 -14.89 -12.32 3.20
N SER A 317 -13.79 -11.66 2.80
CA SER A 317 -13.71 -10.21 2.55
C SER A 317 -14.58 -9.76 1.37
N LEU A 318 -14.49 -10.47 0.25
CA LEU A 318 -15.18 -10.10 -0.98
C LEU A 318 -16.70 -10.18 -0.82
N GLY A 319 -17.21 -11.07 0.03
CA GLY A 319 -18.63 -11.13 0.37
C GLY A 319 -19.21 -9.86 1.03
N TRP A 320 -18.37 -8.92 1.49
CA TRP A 320 -18.78 -7.63 2.05
C TRP A 320 -18.75 -6.47 1.05
N PHE A 321 -18.07 -6.64 -0.09
CA PHE A 321 -18.21 -5.71 -1.18
C PHE A 321 -19.56 -5.97 -1.85
N GLU A 322 -20.36 -4.92 -2.07
CA GLU A 322 -21.67 -5.08 -2.72
C GLU A 322 -21.51 -5.87 -4.03
N ALA A 323 -22.39 -6.85 -4.22
CA ALA A 323 -22.42 -7.71 -5.40
C ALA A 323 -22.42 -6.90 -6.71
N GLU A 324 -22.96 -5.67 -6.73
CA GLU A 324 -22.94 -4.79 -7.91
C GLU A 324 -21.55 -4.33 -8.35
N LEU A 325 -20.57 -4.19 -7.45
CA LEU A 325 -19.17 -3.89 -7.79
C LEU A 325 -18.43 -5.15 -8.28
N LEU A 326 -18.80 -6.32 -7.74
CA LEU A 326 -18.21 -7.62 -8.07
C LEU A 326 -18.76 -8.23 -9.38
N GLU A 327 -20.07 -8.14 -9.62
CA GLU A 327 -20.78 -8.76 -10.75
C GLU A 327 -20.30 -8.28 -12.11
N LYS A 328 -19.70 -7.08 -12.19
CA LYS A 328 -19.23 -6.50 -13.46
C LYS A 328 -17.74 -6.64 -13.72
N ARG A 329 -16.92 -7.09 -12.75
CA ARG A 329 -15.44 -7.03 -12.88
C ARG A 329 -14.67 -8.25 -12.45
N VAL A 330 -15.25 -9.18 -11.69
CA VAL A 330 -14.50 -10.38 -11.29
C VAL A 330 -14.80 -11.53 -12.24
N LEU A 331 -13.90 -11.71 -13.21
CA LEU A 331 -13.75 -12.97 -13.94
C LEU A 331 -13.62 -14.10 -12.92
N ALA A 332 -14.64 -14.95 -12.84
CA ALA A 332 -14.67 -16.25 -12.18
C ALA A 332 -13.85 -16.31 -10.87
N VAL A 333 -14.47 -15.88 -9.76
CA VAL A 333 -13.92 -16.17 -8.43
C VAL A 333 -13.81 -17.70 -8.30
N THR A 334 -12.59 -18.23 -8.27
CA THR A 334 -12.30 -19.67 -8.13
C THR A 334 -12.11 -20.04 -6.67
N ASP A 335 -12.35 -21.31 -6.30
CA ASP A 335 -12.12 -21.82 -4.94
C ASP A 335 -10.85 -21.27 -4.27
N PRO A 336 -10.87 -21.01 -2.94
CA PRO A 336 -9.74 -20.48 -2.19
C PRO A 336 -8.40 -21.12 -2.57
N ALA A 337 -7.48 -20.31 -3.08
CA ALA A 337 -6.20 -20.78 -3.57
C ALA A 337 -5.17 -20.82 -2.41
N PRO A 338 -4.44 -21.93 -2.23
CA PRO A 338 -3.35 -22.01 -1.25
C PRO A 338 -2.07 -21.29 -1.70
N LEU A 339 -1.95 -21.01 -3.00
CA LEU A 339 -0.84 -20.27 -3.60
C LEU A 339 -1.25 -19.70 -4.98
N ASN A 340 -0.53 -18.68 -5.46
CA ASN A 340 -0.70 -18.15 -6.80
C ASN A 340 0.02 -18.99 -7.86
N SER A 341 -0.66 -20.01 -8.39
CA SER A 341 -0.10 -20.94 -9.39
C SER A 341 0.26 -20.27 -10.72
N TRP A 342 -0.39 -19.16 -11.08
CA TRP A 342 -0.02 -18.42 -12.29
C TRP A 342 1.34 -17.76 -12.13
N ALA A 343 1.56 -17.07 -11.01
CA ALA A 343 2.82 -16.43 -10.66
C ALA A 343 3.98 -17.45 -10.57
N LEU A 344 3.71 -18.62 -10.00
CA LEU A 344 4.68 -19.72 -9.94
C LEU A 344 5.15 -20.14 -11.34
N ARG A 345 4.21 -20.28 -12.29
CA ARG A 345 4.55 -20.58 -13.70
C ARG A 345 5.32 -19.46 -14.39
N GLN A 346 5.27 -18.22 -13.89
CA GLN A 346 6.09 -17.12 -14.39
C GLN A 346 7.50 -17.11 -13.76
N GLY A 347 7.82 -18.02 -12.84
CA GLY A 347 9.14 -18.14 -12.24
C GLY A 347 9.32 -17.41 -10.91
N LEU A 348 8.24 -16.92 -10.29
CA LEU A 348 8.30 -16.47 -8.89
C LEU A 348 8.46 -17.66 -7.95
N SER A 349 9.18 -17.47 -6.84
CA SER A 349 9.41 -18.54 -5.87
C SER A 349 8.12 -18.98 -5.19
N GLU A 350 8.08 -20.22 -4.70
CA GLU A 350 6.90 -20.74 -4.01
C GLU A 350 6.52 -19.90 -2.78
N ALA A 351 7.51 -19.41 -2.02
CA ALA A 351 7.28 -18.54 -0.86
C ALA A 351 6.59 -17.23 -1.29
N VAL A 352 7.09 -16.57 -2.34
CA VAL A 352 6.44 -15.37 -2.89
C VAL A 352 5.03 -15.70 -3.38
N CYS A 353 4.82 -16.83 -4.05
CA CYS A 353 3.51 -17.20 -4.58
C CYS A 353 2.48 -17.53 -3.50
N ARG A 354 2.90 -18.08 -2.36
CA ARG A 354 2.05 -18.26 -1.17
C ARG A 354 1.65 -16.91 -0.60
N ASP A 355 2.59 -15.97 -0.54
CA ASP A 355 2.33 -14.64 -0.02
C ASP A 355 1.50 -13.75 -0.98
N LEU A 356 1.60 -14.02 -2.29
CA LEU A 356 0.87 -13.33 -3.37
C LEU A 356 -0.57 -13.83 -3.55
N VAL A 357 -1.10 -14.57 -2.57
CA VAL A 357 -2.54 -14.84 -2.45
C VAL A 357 -3.19 -13.61 -1.81
N ASN A 358 -4.15 -13.02 -2.52
CA ASN A 358 -4.83 -11.80 -2.10
C ASN A 358 -5.62 -12.04 -0.80
N PRO A 359 -5.31 -11.30 0.30
CA PRO A 359 -6.02 -11.43 1.58
C PRO A 359 -7.42 -10.81 1.56
N GLY A 360 -7.86 -10.23 0.44
CA GLY A 360 -9.22 -9.70 0.25
C GLY A 360 -9.26 -8.22 -0.14
N TYR A 361 -8.20 -7.72 -0.76
CA TYR A 361 -8.13 -6.40 -1.37
C TYR A 361 -8.87 -6.35 -2.71
N ALA A 362 -9.57 -5.24 -2.96
CA ALA A 362 -10.17 -4.91 -4.25
C ALA A 362 -9.95 -3.43 -4.57
N ASP A 363 -9.83 -3.10 -5.85
CA ASP A 363 -9.75 -1.70 -6.31
C ASP A 363 -11.11 -1.26 -6.87
N PRO A 364 -11.72 -0.15 -6.40
CA PRO A 364 -12.97 0.35 -6.95
C PRO A 364 -12.79 1.05 -8.32
N PHE A 365 -11.55 1.29 -8.76
CA PHE A 365 -11.19 1.88 -10.04
C PHE A 365 -10.88 0.83 -11.11
N ASN A 366 -11.17 1.16 -12.36
CA ASN A 366 -10.98 0.27 -13.49
C ASN A 366 -9.49 0.18 -13.86
N SER A 367 -8.96 -1.03 -13.92
CA SER A 367 -7.57 -1.30 -14.32
C SER A 367 -7.18 -0.75 -15.71
N ARG A 368 -8.16 -0.53 -16.59
CA ARG A 368 -7.95 -0.10 -17.98
C ARG A 368 -8.39 1.33 -18.27
N THR A 369 -9.55 1.75 -17.76
CA THR A 369 -10.16 3.04 -18.15
C THR A 369 -9.88 4.16 -17.17
N ASP A 370 -9.62 3.87 -15.90
CA ASP A 370 -9.31 4.89 -14.90
C ASP A 370 -7.80 5.19 -14.96
N ILE A 371 -7.40 5.89 -16.02
CA ILE A 371 -6.03 6.30 -16.31
C ILE A 371 -5.58 7.35 -15.29
N THR A 372 -4.51 7.05 -14.57
CA THR A 372 -3.91 7.92 -13.55
C THR A 372 -2.58 8.53 -13.99
N PHE A 373 -2.00 8.02 -15.07
CA PHE A 373 -0.75 8.52 -15.63
C PHE A 373 -0.82 8.64 -17.17
N ASP A 374 -0.38 9.76 -17.71
CA ASP A 374 -0.31 10.03 -19.16
C ASP A 374 0.83 11.00 -19.47
N HIS A 375 1.99 10.44 -19.79
CA HIS A 375 3.20 11.23 -19.94
C HIS A 375 3.23 11.95 -21.29
N TYR A 376 3.15 13.29 -21.27
CA TYR A 376 3.02 14.12 -22.48
C TYR A 376 4.14 13.93 -23.52
N LYS A 377 5.40 13.69 -23.09
CA LYS A 377 6.53 13.42 -24.01
C LYS A 377 6.35 12.17 -24.88
N TYR A 378 5.44 11.27 -24.51
CA TYR A 378 5.10 10.07 -25.29
C TYR A 378 3.79 10.24 -26.07
N ARG A 379 3.35 11.48 -26.30
CA ARG A 379 2.26 11.77 -27.22
C ARG A 379 2.80 11.98 -28.63
N TRP A 380 2.30 11.22 -29.61
CA TRP A 380 2.71 11.34 -31.01
C TRP A 380 1.49 11.40 -31.92
N LEU A 381 1.37 12.47 -32.72
CA LEU A 381 0.21 12.73 -33.58
C LEU A 381 -1.16 12.61 -32.87
N GLY A 382 -1.23 13.04 -31.61
CA GLY A 382 -2.43 12.96 -30.78
C GLY A 382 -2.67 11.59 -30.11
N HIS A 383 -1.87 10.57 -30.42
CA HIS A 383 -1.93 9.27 -29.75
C HIS A 383 -1.15 9.29 -28.42
N ARG A 384 -1.73 8.70 -27.37
CA ARG A 384 -1.11 8.55 -26.04
C ARG A 384 -0.36 7.23 -26.00
N LEU A 385 0.95 7.25 -26.22
CA LEU A 385 1.74 6.01 -26.37
C LEU A 385 2.22 5.43 -25.03
N MET A 386 2.27 6.23 -23.97
CA MET A 386 2.57 5.78 -22.60
C MET A 386 1.52 6.35 -21.66
N THR A 387 0.51 5.53 -21.38
CA THR A 387 -0.60 5.88 -20.49
C THR A 387 -1.12 4.63 -19.81
N GLY A 388 -1.59 4.75 -18.57
CA GLY A 388 -2.10 3.63 -17.81
C GLY A 388 -2.61 4.04 -16.43
N LYS A 389 -3.14 3.05 -15.71
CA LYS A 389 -3.35 3.13 -14.26
C LYS A 389 -2.07 2.69 -13.57
N PHE A 390 -1.47 3.60 -12.82
CA PHE A 390 -0.24 3.37 -12.05
C PHE A 390 -0.56 3.41 -10.56
N ASP A 391 -1.52 4.25 -10.19
CA ASP A 391 -1.94 4.51 -8.82
C ASP A 391 -3.14 3.65 -8.44
N TRP A 392 -3.15 3.16 -7.20
CA TRP A 392 -4.12 2.18 -6.70
C TRP A 392 -4.74 2.59 -5.37
N ALA A 393 -5.98 2.18 -5.18
CA ALA A 393 -6.69 2.27 -3.91
C ALA A 393 -7.24 0.88 -3.56
N LEU A 394 -6.33 -0.02 -3.13
CA LEU A 394 -6.67 -1.39 -2.78
C LEU A 394 -7.29 -1.41 -1.38
N LEU A 395 -8.58 -1.76 -1.31
CA LEU A 395 -9.38 -1.70 -0.09
C LEU A 395 -9.80 -3.11 0.36
N ARG A 396 -9.80 -3.34 1.67
CA ARG A 396 -10.19 -4.61 2.31
C ARG A 396 -11.03 -4.33 3.55
N GLY A 397 -12.02 -5.19 3.83
CA GLY A 397 -12.78 -5.15 5.08
C GLY A 397 -13.61 -3.87 5.27
N CYS A 398 -14.00 -3.21 4.17
CA CYS A 398 -14.79 -1.98 4.20
C CYS A 398 -15.79 -1.91 3.04
N ARG A 399 -16.85 -1.11 3.20
CA ARG A 399 -17.83 -0.83 2.15
C ARG A 399 -17.51 0.50 1.49
N VAL A 400 -17.29 0.50 0.17
CA VAL A 400 -17.06 1.72 -0.62
C VAL A 400 -18.41 2.37 -0.94
N VAL A 401 -18.57 3.64 -0.61
CA VAL A 401 -19.80 4.42 -0.88
C VAL A 401 -19.57 5.57 -1.86
N GLY A 402 -18.31 5.95 -2.07
CA GLY A 402 -17.95 7.00 -3.02
C GLY A 402 -16.55 6.75 -3.57
N ARG A 403 -16.33 7.19 -4.81
CA ARG A 403 -15.00 7.24 -5.42
C ARG A 403 -14.89 8.43 -6.37
N ARG A 404 -13.73 9.08 -6.39
CA ARG A 404 -13.40 10.16 -7.34
C ARG A 404 -11.94 10.06 -7.80
N LEU A 405 -11.70 10.67 -8.95
CA LEU A 405 -10.38 10.82 -9.58
C LEU A 405 -10.28 12.30 -9.97
N GLY A 406 -9.13 12.95 -9.79
CA GLY A 406 -8.94 14.33 -10.23
C GLY A 406 -7.52 14.62 -10.71
N ASN A 407 -7.08 15.88 -10.59
CA ASN A 407 -5.88 16.41 -11.29
C ASN A 407 -5.88 16.02 -12.79
N HIS A 408 -7.02 16.23 -13.47
CA HIS A 408 -7.25 15.71 -14.82
C HIS A 408 -6.38 16.34 -15.91
N ASP A 409 -5.87 17.53 -15.68
CA ASP A 409 -4.97 18.27 -16.55
C ASP A 409 -3.49 18.07 -16.19
N TYR A 410 -3.20 17.35 -15.10
CA TYR A 410 -1.86 17.10 -14.57
C TYR A 410 -1.10 18.39 -14.19
N ALA A 411 -1.83 19.43 -13.77
CA ALA A 411 -1.23 20.72 -13.44
C ALA A 411 -0.43 20.70 -12.12
N ALA A 412 -0.86 19.89 -11.15
CA ALA A 412 -0.24 19.82 -9.82
C ALA A 412 0.75 18.65 -9.66
N SER A 413 0.57 17.58 -10.44
CA SER A 413 1.43 16.38 -10.47
C SER A 413 1.20 15.69 -11.81
N ASP A 414 2.18 14.92 -12.31
CA ASP A 414 2.00 14.03 -13.45
C ASP A 414 1.21 12.75 -13.15
N HIS A 415 0.78 12.58 -11.88
CA HIS A 415 -0.16 11.57 -11.42
C HIS A 415 -1.51 12.16 -11.03
N LYS A 416 -2.57 11.39 -11.21
CA LYS A 416 -3.89 11.71 -10.64
C LYS A 416 -4.03 11.16 -9.23
N TRP A 417 -4.64 11.93 -8.33
CA TRP A 417 -5.08 11.40 -7.04
C TRP A 417 -6.31 10.50 -7.18
N LEU A 418 -6.42 9.53 -6.28
CA LEU A 418 -7.61 8.68 -6.13
C LEU A 418 -8.24 8.96 -4.77
N GLU A 419 -9.54 9.24 -4.76
CA GLU A 419 -10.34 9.42 -3.54
C GLU A 419 -11.35 8.29 -3.41
N VAL A 420 -11.49 7.76 -2.19
CA VAL A 420 -12.53 6.81 -1.82
C VAL A 420 -13.19 7.23 -0.51
N GLU A 421 -14.49 7.02 -0.41
CA GLU A 421 -15.25 7.16 0.83
C GLU A 421 -15.71 5.76 1.26
N VAL A 422 -15.38 5.39 2.51
CA VAL A 422 -15.58 4.02 2.99
C VAL A 422 -16.24 3.97 4.37
N HIS A 423 -17.07 2.96 4.60
CA HIS A 423 -17.44 2.53 5.94
C HIS A 423 -16.58 1.34 6.38
N LEU A 424 -15.95 1.47 7.53
CA LEU A 424 -15.14 0.44 8.16
C LEU A 424 -16.10 -0.44 8.99
N ARG A 425 -16.55 -1.55 8.39
CA ARG A 425 -17.70 -2.40 8.79
C ARG A 425 -19.07 -1.76 8.55
N PRO A 426 -20.11 -2.56 8.24
CA PRO A 426 -21.48 -2.07 8.30
C PRO A 426 -21.82 -1.75 9.76
N ALA A 427 -22.57 -0.67 9.97
CA ALA A 427 -23.31 -0.50 11.22
C ALA A 427 -24.01 -1.83 11.53
N ALA A 428 -23.82 -2.36 12.73
CA ALA A 428 -24.64 -3.48 13.18
C ALA A 428 -26.10 -3.07 12.97
N ALA A 429 -26.80 -3.79 12.09
CA ALA A 429 -28.24 -3.61 11.89
C ALA A 429 -29.00 -4.22 13.07
#